data_AF-A0A7R9KXS1-F1
#
_entry.id   AF-A0A7R9KXS1-F1
#
_cell.length_a   1.000
_cell.length_b   1.000
_cell.length_c   1.000
_cell.angle_alpha   90.00
_cell.angle_beta   90.00
_cell.angle_gamma   90.00
#
_symmetry.space_group_name_H-M   'P 1'
#
loop_
_entity.id
_entity.type
_entity.pdbx_description
1 polymer ?
#
loop_
_entity_poly.entity_id
_entity_poly.type
_entity_poly.pdbx_seq_one_letter_code
_entity_poly.pdbx_strand_id
1 'polypeptide(L)'
;MPPKKTSAPQPSKKTETKKKDKIIEDKTFGLKNKKGTKQQKFIQQVQHQVKQQGVKRPELLPNSGVAKKDEKKKELDELNQLFRPVATQKVEKGVDPKSVLCAFFKSGQCGKGDKCKFSHDVSVERKSEKKNMYEDNRQEDTMEDWDE
;
A
#
# COMPACT_ATOMS: atom_id res chain seq x y z
N MET A 1 29.10 45.68 14.83
CA MET A 1 29.46 44.47 14.03
C MET A 1 30.01 43.40 14.98
N PRO A 2 29.28 42.31 15.28
CA PRO A 2 29.81 41.22 16.08
C PRO A 2 30.55 40.18 15.21
N PRO A 3 31.66 39.59 15.72
CA PRO A 3 32.62 38.83 14.93
C PRO A 3 32.22 37.37 14.65
N LYS A 4 32.74 36.87 13.54
CA LYS A 4 32.57 35.55 12.91
C LYS A 4 33.20 34.44 13.79
N LYS A 5 32.38 33.52 14.34
CA LYS A 5 32.88 32.32 15.03
C LYS A 5 33.31 31.26 14.02
N THR A 6 34.59 30.92 14.05
CA THR A 6 35.22 29.80 13.32
C THR A 6 34.82 28.45 13.93
N SER A 7 34.32 27.55 13.10
CA SER A 7 33.88 26.19 13.43
C SER A 7 35.06 25.22 13.60
N ALA A 8 35.11 24.53 14.74
CA ALA A 8 35.99 23.38 14.99
C ALA A 8 35.63 22.16 14.08
N PRO A 9 36.57 21.25 13.78
CA PRO A 9 36.42 20.26 12.71
C PRO A 9 35.49 19.11 13.12
N GLN A 10 34.43 18.90 12.35
CA GLN A 10 33.48 17.80 12.51
C GLN A 10 34.07 16.50 11.92
N PRO A 11 34.03 15.35 12.62
CA PRO A 11 34.50 14.09 12.06
C PRO A 11 33.60 13.62 10.90
N SER A 12 34.21 13.20 9.79
CA SER A 12 33.49 12.85 8.55
C SER A 12 32.55 11.63 8.70
N LYS A 13 31.39 11.66 8.01
CA LYS A 13 30.37 10.60 7.95
C LYS A 13 30.91 9.19 7.61
N LYS A 14 32.06 9.13 6.90
CA LYS A 14 32.74 7.89 6.51
C LYS A 14 33.47 7.21 7.68
N THR A 15 33.86 7.97 8.69
CA THR A 15 34.50 7.45 9.90
C THR A 15 33.48 6.88 10.88
N GLU A 16 32.29 7.48 10.95
CA GLU A 16 31.19 7.03 11.83
C GLU A 16 30.52 5.74 11.36
N THR A 17 30.41 5.55 10.04
CA THR A 17 29.90 4.30 9.43
C THR A 17 30.82 3.13 9.74
N LYS A 18 32.13 3.28 9.53
CA LYS A 18 33.14 2.27 9.90
C LYS A 18 33.13 1.91 11.39
N LYS A 19 32.87 2.89 12.28
CA LYS A 19 32.72 2.62 13.71
C LYS A 19 31.47 1.79 14.01
N LYS A 20 30.34 2.08 13.35
CA LYS A 20 29.08 1.32 13.49
C LYS A 20 29.23 -0.11 12.97
N ASP A 21 29.94 -0.30 11.86
CA ASP A 21 30.18 -1.63 11.29
C ASP A 21 31.05 -2.49 12.21
N LYS A 22 32.10 -1.90 12.83
CA LYS A 22 32.91 -2.58 13.86
C LYS A 22 32.08 -2.96 15.10
N ILE A 23 31.19 -2.10 15.56
CA ILE A 23 30.29 -2.39 16.70
C ILE A 23 29.30 -3.50 16.35
N ILE A 24 28.81 -3.53 15.11
CA ILE A 24 27.95 -4.62 14.62
C ILE A 24 28.75 -5.92 14.58
N GLU A 25 29.97 -5.92 14.04
CA GLU A 25 30.83 -7.09 13.96
C GLU A 25 31.16 -7.67 15.33
N ASP A 26 31.43 -6.82 16.32
CA ASP A 26 31.74 -7.20 17.69
C ASP A 26 30.51 -7.76 18.43
N LYS A 27 29.37 -7.06 18.38
CA LYS A 27 28.12 -7.51 19.04
C LYS A 27 27.46 -8.73 18.38
N THR A 28 27.80 -9.01 17.13
CA THR A 28 27.30 -10.19 16.41
C THR A 28 28.38 -11.26 16.22
N PHE A 29 29.54 -11.09 16.85
CA PHE A 29 30.66 -12.04 16.80
C PHE A 29 30.24 -13.39 17.44
N GLY A 30 30.57 -14.50 16.78
CA GLY A 30 30.20 -15.86 17.23
C GLY A 30 28.75 -16.29 16.93
N LEU A 31 27.78 -15.37 16.82
CA LEU A 31 26.40 -15.71 16.45
C LEU A 31 26.19 -15.86 14.94
N LYS A 32 27.05 -15.27 14.10
CA LYS A 32 26.98 -15.38 12.63
C LYS A 32 27.14 -16.81 12.10
N ASN A 33 27.87 -17.67 12.83
CA ASN A 33 28.11 -19.07 12.43
C ASN A 33 26.93 -20.00 12.80
N LYS A 34 26.00 -19.55 13.65
CA LYS A 34 24.77 -20.28 13.98
C LYS A 34 23.63 -19.79 13.07
N LYS A 35 23.36 -20.56 12.01
CA LYS A 35 22.31 -20.28 11.00
C LYS A 35 20.87 -20.45 11.51
N GLY A 36 20.65 -20.51 12.82
CA GLY A 36 19.31 -20.69 13.40
C GLY A 36 18.42 -19.46 13.21
N THR A 37 17.14 -19.68 12.93
CA THR A 37 16.15 -18.61 12.70
C THR A 37 16.04 -17.64 13.88
N LYS A 38 16.18 -18.13 15.12
CA LYS A 38 16.20 -17.29 16.34
C LYS A 38 17.45 -16.42 16.41
N GLN A 39 18.62 -16.95 16.05
CA GLN A 39 19.87 -16.20 16.03
C GLN A 39 19.90 -15.16 14.89
N GLN A 40 19.35 -15.48 13.72
CA GLN A 40 19.21 -14.52 12.62
C GLN A 40 18.33 -13.32 13.00
N LYS A 41 17.20 -13.56 13.69
CA LYS A 41 16.33 -12.48 14.19
C LYS A 41 17.04 -11.61 15.22
N PHE A 42 17.83 -12.20 16.12
CA PHE A 42 18.63 -11.44 17.08
C PHE A 42 19.71 -10.59 16.41
N ILE A 43 20.41 -11.14 15.41
CA ILE A 43 21.41 -10.40 14.62
C ILE A 43 20.76 -9.19 13.92
N GLN A 44 19.58 -9.38 13.32
CA GLN A 44 18.83 -8.30 12.68
C GLN A 44 18.41 -7.22 13.70
N GLN A 45 17.94 -7.60 14.89
CA GLN A 45 17.56 -6.67 15.94
C GLN A 45 18.75 -5.85 16.46
N VAL A 46 19.91 -6.49 16.69
CA VAL A 46 21.13 -5.81 17.14
C VAL A 46 21.68 -4.87 16.07
N GLN A 47 21.70 -5.30 14.80
CA GLN A 47 22.07 -4.44 13.66
C GLN A 47 21.16 -3.21 13.57
N HIS A 48 19.86 -3.40 13.72
CA HIS A 48 18.88 -2.32 13.70
C HIS A 48 19.09 -1.35 14.86
N GLN A 49 19.34 -1.85 16.08
CA GLN A 49 19.59 -1.03 17.26
C GLN A 49 20.85 -0.15 17.12
N VAL A 50 21.96 -0.71 16.61
CA VAL A 50 23.21 0.04 16.42
C VAL A 50 23.10 1.03 15.26
N LYS A 51 22.42 0.65 14.17
CA LYS A 51 22.20 1.52 13.01
C LYS A 51 21.31 2.72 13.37
N GLN A 52 20.34 2.50 14.26
CA GLN A 52 19.45 3.55 14.77
C GLN A 52 20.06 4.40 15.89
N GLN A 53 21.08 3.93 16.62
CA GLN A 53 21.73 4.68 17.71
C GLN A 53 22.42 5.99 17.28
N GLY A 54 22.56 6.27 15.99
CA GLY A 54 23.10 7.55 15.48
C GLY A 54 22.23 8.22 14.43
N VAL A 55 21.07 7.64 14.10
CA VAL A 55 20.03 8.37 13.39
C VAL A 55 19.16 8.89 14.51
N LYS A 56 19.24 10.18 14.82
CA LYS A 56 18.14 10.82 15.55
C LYS A 56 16.89 10.36 14.80
N ARG A 57 16.10 9.45 15.41
CA ARG A 57 14.67 9.34 15.07
C ARG A 57 14.27 10.80 14.96
N PRO A 58 13.89 11.32 13.78
CA PRO A 58 13.58 12.73 13.69
C PRO A 58 12.58 12.95 14.80
N GLU A 59 13.02 13.66 15.84
CA GLU A 59 12.13 14.05 16.90
C GLU A 59 11.06 14.75 16.11
N LEU A 60 9.87 14.18 16.19
CA LEU A 60 8.68 14.87 15.79
C LEU A 60 8.67 16.11 16.67
N LEU A 61 9.28 17.18 16.15
CA LEU A 61 8.84 18.52 16.45
C LEU A 61 7.32 18.47 16.24
N PRO A 62 6.51 18.73 17.28
CA PRO A 62 5.07 18.80 17.12
C PRO A 62 4.79 20.02 16.24
N ASN A 63 4.54 19.81 14.94
CA ASN A 63 3.79 20.68 13.99
C ASN A 63 4.27 20.79 12.52
N SER A 64 5.15 19.95 11.96
CA SER A 64 5.44 20.09 10.50
C SER A 64 5.69 18.83 9.68
N GLY A 65 5.90 17.67 10.32
CA GLY A 65 6.14 16.40 9.62
C GLY A 65 4.89 15.56 9.33
N VAL A 66 3.83 15.76 10.11
CA VAL A 66 2.55 15.05 9.95
C VAL A 66 1.82 15.55 8.72
N ALA A 67 1.69 16.87 8.56
CA ALA A 67 1.11 17.50 7.37
C ALA A 67 1.72 16.97 6.06
N LYS A 68 3.06 16.95 5.93
CA LYS A 68 3.73 16.48 4.70
C LYS A 68 3.61 14.97 4.44
N LYS A 69 3.45 14.15 5.48
CA LYS A 69 3.28 12.70 5.32
C LYS A 69 1.82 12.37 5.00
N ASP A 70 0.90 13.12 5.56
CA ASP A 70 -0.53 13.00 5.29
C ASP A 70 -0.89 13.60 3.92
N GLU A 71 -0.23 14.68 3.49
CA GLU A 71 -0.32 15.21 2.12
C GLU A 71 0.21 14.22 1.10
N LYS A 72 1.38 13.60 1.33
CA LYS A 72 1.90 12.57 0.40
C LYS A 72 1.03 11.31 0.36
N LYS A 73 0.40 10.95 1.49
CA LYS A 73 -0.56 9.83 1.51
C LYS A 73 -1.84 10.19 0.79
N LYS A 74 -2.37 11.40 1.00
CA LYS A 74 -3.53 11.91 0.28
C LYS A 74 -3.26 12.05 -1.21
N GLU A 75 -2.10 12.54 -1.61
CA GLU A 75 -1.68 12.60 -3.02
C GLU A 75 -1.56 11.19 -3.62
N LEU A 76 -1.03 10.21 -2.87
CA LEU A 76 -1.00 8.81 -3.33
C LEU A 76 -2.41 8.18 -3.37
N ASP A 77 -3.29 8.50 -2.42
CA ASP A 77 -4.66 8.02 -2.39
C ASP A 77 -5.50 8.68 -3.49
N GLU A 78 -5.31 9.98 -3.75
CA GLU A 78 -5.88 10.72 -4.88
C GLU A 78 -5.35 10.16 -6.20
N LEU A 79 -4.06 9.86 -6.30
CA LEU A 79 -3.48 9.21 -7.47
C LEU A 79 -4.08 7.81 -7.66
N ASN A 80 -4.22 7.01 -6.61
CA ASN A 80 -4.86 5.70 -6.69
C ASN A 80 -6.38 5.78 -6.97
N GLN A 81 -7.05 6.83 -6.50
CA GLN A 81 -8.47 7.09 -6.77
C GLN A 81 -8.69 7.59 -8.19
N LEU A 82 -7.76 8.36 -8.75
CA LEU A 82 -7.81 8.85 -10.14
C LEU A 82 -7.45 7.73 -11.12
N PHE A 83 -6.37 7.02 -10.83
CA PHE A 83 -5.91 5.86 -11.59
C PHE A 83 -6.54 4.57 -11.09
N ARG A 84 -7.84 4.58 -10.74
CA ARG A 84 -8.58 3.41 -10.23
C ARG A 84 -8.08 2.16 -10.94
N PRO A 85 -7.22 1.34 -10.30
CA PRO A 85 -6.80 0.12 -10.95
C PRO A 85 -8.08 -0.69 -11.05
N VAL A 86 -8.54 -0.92 -12.29
CA VAL A 86 -9.81 -1.60 -12.57
C VAL A 86 -9.83 -2.85 -11.72
N ALA A 87 -10.63 -2.80 -10.66
CA ALA A 87 -10.54 -3.79 -9.59
C ALA A 87 -10.86 -5.14 -10.23
N THR A 88 -10.01 -6.14 -10.00
CA THR A 88 -10.20 -7.46 -10.58
C THR A 88 -11.59 -7.97 -10.19
N GLN A 89 -12.45 -8.13 -11.19
CA GLN A 89 -13.84 -8.52 -11.02
C GLN A 89 -13.93 -9.89 -10.37
N LYS A 90 -14.28 -9.93 -9.07
CA LYS A 90 -14.57 -11.16 -8.35
C LYS A 90 -16.00 -11.55 -8.69
N VAL A 91 -16.15 -12.64 -9.43
CA VAL A 91 -17.44 -13.22 -9.76
C VAL A 91 -17.73 -14.32 -8.72
N GLU A 92 -18.94 -14.31 -8.18
CA GLU A 92 -19.40 -15.29 -7.20
C GLU A 92 -19.37 -16.72 -7.78
N LYS A 93 -19.15 -17.70 -6.89
CA LYS A 93 -18.97 -19.11 -7.26
C LYS A 93 -20.31 -19.71 -7.71
N GLY A 94 -20.63 -19.57 -8.99
CA GLY A 94 -21.86 -20.08 -9.59
C GLY A 94 -22.25 -19.39 -10.90
N VAL A 95 -21.66 -18.22 -11.19
CA VAL A 95 -21.88 -17.50 -12.44
C VAL A 95 -20.76 -17.81 -13.43
N ASP A 96 -21.14 -18.26 -14.62
CA ASP A 96 -20.19 -18.52 -15.70
C ASP A 96 -19.40 -17.25 -16.04
N PRO A 97 -18.06 -17.28 -16.00
CA PRO A 97 -17.28 -16.06 -16.13
C PRO A 97 -17.42 -15.40 -17.51
N LYS A 98 -17.84 -16.14 -18.56
CA LYS A 98 -18.12 -15.60 -19.89
C LYS A 98 -19.47 -14.87 -20.00
N SER A 99 -20.44 -15.15 -19.13
CA SER A 99 -21.70 -14.39 -19.11
C SER A 99 -21.53 -13.02 -18.45
N VAL A 100 -20.35 -12.74 -17.92
CA VAL A 100 -20.02 -11.48 -17.27
C VAL A 100 -19.11 -10.66 -18.18
N LEU A 101 -19.50 -9.40 -18.42
CA LEU A 101 -18.67 -8.48 -19.19
C LEU A 101 -17.33 -8.21 -18.51
N CYS A 102 -16.27 -8.17 -19.30
CA CYS A 102 -14.95 -7.86 -18.81
C CYS A 102 -14.83 -6.39 -18.39
N ALA A 103 -14.62 -6.12 -17.10
CA ALA A 103 -14.33 -4.77 -16.61
C ALA A 103 -13.13 -4.10 -17.30
N PHE A 104 -12.11 -4.88 -17.69
CA PHE A 104 -10.95 -4.39 -18.44
C PHE A 104 -11.29 -4.08 -19.91
N PHE A 105 -12.26 -4.76 -20.51
CA PHE A 105 -12.71 -4.47 -21.86
C PHE A 105 -13.55 -3.18 -21.87
N LYS A 106 -14.43 -3.02 -20.88
CA LYS A 106 -15.22 -1.80 -20.69
C LYS A 106 -14.36 -0.55 -20.47
N SER A 107 -13.19 -0.71 -19.85
CA SER A 107 -12.19 0.35 -19.65
C SER A 107 -11.14 0.45 -20.77
N GLY A 108 -11.22 -0.40 -21.80
CA GLY A 108 -10.29 -0.37 -22.95
C GLY A 108 -8.88 -0.90 -22.65
N GLN A 109 -8.65 -1.53 -21.51
CA GLN A 109 -7.34 -2.01 -21.04
C GLN A 109 -7.17 -3.54 -21.15
N CYS A 110 -8.12 -4.25 -21.76
CA CYS A 110 -8.04 -5.72 -21.87
C CYS A 110 -7.10 -6.18 -22.99
N GLY A 111 -5.90 -6.63 -22.62
CA GLY A 111 -4.94 -7.25 -23.55
C GLY A 111 -5.21 -8.73 -23.88
N LYS A 112 -6.30 -9.33 -23.36
CA LYS A 112 -6.57 -10.77 -23.49
C LYS A 112 -7.37 -11.14 -24.75
N GLY A 113 -7.96 -10.16 -25.44
CA GLY A 113 -8.75 -10.37 -26.65
C GLY A 113 -9.83 -11.46 -26.49
N ASP A 114 -10.02 -12.28 -27.52
CA ASP A 114 -11.04 -13.34 -27.55
C ASP A 114 -10.81 -14.49 -26.57
N LYS A 115 -9.61 -14.57 -25.98
CA LYS A 115 -9.25 -15.57 -24.95
C LYS A 115 -9.52 -15.06 -23.54
N CYS A 116 -10.17 -13.91 -23.39
CA CYS A 116 -10.51 -13.37 -22.08
C CYS A 116 -11.45 -14.32 -21.32
N LYS A 117 -11.24 -14.43 -20.00
CA LYS A 117 -12.12 -15.21 -19.11
C LYS A 117 -13.52 -14.61 -19.02
N PHE A 118 -13.65 -13.32 -19.32
CA PHE A 118 -14.87 -12.52 -19.30
C PHE A 118 -15.29 -12.15 -20.73
N SER A 119 -16.58 -11.91 -20.98
CA SER A 119 -17.06 -11.55 -22.32
C SER A 119 -16.62 -10.16 -22.75
N HIS A 120 -16.31 -10.03 -24.05
CA HIS A 120 -16.08 -8.77 -24.75
C HIS A 120 -17.30 -8.33 -25.59
N ASP A 121 -18.44 -9.00 -25.44
CA ASP A 121 -19.68 -8.63 -26.12
C ASP A 121 -20.50 -7.67 -25.25
N VAL A 122 -20.49 -6.38 -25.61
CA VAL A 122 -21.24 -5.30 -24.93
C VAL A 122 -22.73 -5.61 -24.79
N SER A 123 -23.27 -6.49 -25.63
CA SER A 123 -24.66 -6.94 -25.59
C SER A 123 -25.00 -7.76 -24.34
N VAL A 124 -24.00 -8.25 -23.61
CA VAL A 124 -24.17 -9.02 -22.38
C VAL A 124 -24.59 -8.14 -21.19
N GLU A 125 -24.16 -6.87 -21.11
CA GLU A 125 -24.63 -5.94 -20.05
C GLU A 125 -26.13 -5.66 -20.15
N ARG A 126 -26.65 -5.61 -21.38
CA ARG A 126 -28.04 -5.24 -21.66
C ARG A 126 -29.02 -6.38 -21.36
N LYS A 127 -28.53 -7.59 -21.13
CA LYS A 127 -29.33 -8.77 -20.80
C LYS A 127 -29.47 -8.95 -19.28
N SER A 128 -29.47 -7.85 -18.52
CA SER A 128 -29.83 -7.88 -17.10
C SER A 128 -31.18 -8.59 -16.93
N GLU A 129 -31.31 -9.32 -15.83
CA GLU A 129 -32.41 -10.23 -15.53
C GLU A 129 -33.76 -9.58 -15.86
N LYS A 130 -34.59 -10.28 -16.63
CA LYS A 130 -35.94 -9.81 -16.92
C LYS A 130 -36.67 -9.73 -15.58
N LYS A 131 -36.98 -8.52 -15.12
CA LYS A 131 -37.78 -8.28 -13.91
C LYS A 131 -38.98 -9.23 -13.93
N ASN A 132 -39.04 -10.12 -12.95
CA ASN A 132 -40.09 -11.12 -12.86
C ASN A 132 -41.42 -10.38 -12.69
N MET A 133 -42.35 -10.57 -13.62
CA MET A 133 -43.64 -9.86 -13.62
C MET A 133 -44.49 -10.19 -12.38
N TYR A 134 -44.16 -11.27 -11.67
CA TYR A 134 -44.83 -11.70 -10.44
C TYR A 134 -44.13 -11.26 -9.14
N GLU A 135 -42.93 -10.66 -9.21
CA GLU A 135 -42.28 -10.07 -8.03
C GLU A 135 -42.71 -8.61 -7.88
N ASP A 136 -43.76 -8.39 -7.09
CA ASP A 136 -44.24 -7.05 -6.79
C ASP A 136 -43.34 -6.34 -5.77
N ASN A 137 -42.34 -5.62 -6.27
CA ASN A 137 -41.41 -4.83 -5.45
C ASN A 137 -42.07 -3.56 -4.85
N ARG A 138 -43.38 -3.33 -5.04
CA ARG A 138 -44.08 -2.16 -4.45
C ARG A 138 -44.43 -2.35 -2.97
N GLN A 139 -44.32 -3.56 -2.42
CA GLN A 139 -44.60 -3.82 -1.00
C GLN A 139 -43.48 -3.36 -0.06
N GLU A 140 -42.27 -3.12 -0.57
CA GLU A 140 -41.12 -2.71 0.26
C GLU A 140 -41.08 -1.20 0.54
N ASP A 141 -41.93 -0.41 -0.14
CA ASP A 141 -42.04 1.05 -0.03
C ASP A 141 -43.29 1.40 0.82
N THR A 142 -43.33 0.90 2.05
CA THR A 142 -44.40 1.22 3.02
C THR A 142 -44.29 2.70 3.41
N MET A 143 -45.44 3.40 3.45
CA MET A 143 -45.56 4.85 3.70
C MET A 143 -44.91 5.35 5.02
N GLU A 144 -44.39 4.45 5.82
CA GLU A 144 -43.64 4.70 7.07
C GLU A 144 -42.18 5.13 6.82
N ASP A 145 -41.57 4.83 5.66
CA ASP A 145 -40.18 5.24 5.32
C ASP A 145 -40.10 6.69 4.78
N TRP A 146 -41.26 7.33 4.57
CA TRP A 146 -41.36 8.66 3.97
C TRP A 146 -41.44 9.80 5.01
N ASP A 147 -41.56 9.48 6.30
CA ASP A 147 -41.70 10.43 7.41
C ASP A 147 -40.47 10.44 8.36
N GLU A 148 -39.26 10.15 7.85
CA GLU A 148 -37.98 10.39 8.55
C GLU A 148 -37.09 11.44 7.88
#